data_AF-A0AA42LBQ6-F1
#
_entry.id   AF-A0AA42LBQ6-F1
#
_cell.length_a   1.000
_cell.length_b   1.000
_cell.length_c   1.000
_cell.angle_alpha   90.00
_cell.angle_beta   90.00
_cell.angle_gamma   90.00
#
_symmetry.space_group_name_H-M   'P 1'
#
loop_
_entity.id
_entity.type
_entity.pdbx_description
1 polymer ?
#
loop_
_entity_poly.entity_id
_entity_poly.type
_entity_poly.pdbx_seq_one_letter_code
_entity_poly.pdbx_strand_id
1 'polypeptide(L)' 'MSFRQFPAVDSNGESHIIIEFKPEANGSGHHSEATPRYELDDGRPLVRDGREFTTSGGELRLTI' A
#
# COMPACT_ATOMS: atom_id res chain seq x y z
N MET A 1 -7.29 14.03 -1.10
CA MET A 1 -6.40 12.88 -0.85
C MET A 1 -5.71 12.52 -2.17
N SER A 2 -4.44 12.11 -2.15
CA SER A 2 -3.70 11.71 -3.36
C SER A 2 -3.38 10.21 -3.33
N PHE A 3 -3.21 9.58 -4.48
CA PHE A 3 -2.80 8.17 -4.56
C PHE A 3 -1.73 7.94 -5.62
N ARG A 4 -0.96 6.86 -5.46
CA ARG A 4 0.09 6.42 -6.39
C ARG A 4 -0.03 4.91 -6.59
N GLN A 5 0.37 4.45 -7.77
CA GLN A 5 0.34 3.03 -8.12
C GLN A 5 1.78 2.54 -8.32
N PHE A 6 2.07 1.35 -7.83
CA PHE A 6 3.36 0.69 -7.96
C PHE A 6 3.14 -0.71 -8.56
N PRO A 7 3.86 -1.09 -9.63
CA PRO A 7 3.90 -2.48 -10.06
C PRO A 7 4.65 -3.30 -9.01
N ALA A 8 4.10 -4.45 -8.64
CA ALA A 8 4.69 -5.39 -7.72
C ALA A 8 4.60 -6.80 -8.29
N VAL A 9 5.46 -7.69 -7.81
CA VAL A 9 5.44 -9.11 -8.16
C VAL A 9 5.25 -9.96 -6.93
N ASP A 10 4.46 -11.02 -7.04
CA ASP A 10 4.32 -12.01 -5.99
C ASP A 10 5.41 -13.08 -6.03
N SER A 11 5.35 -14.04 -5.10
CA SER A 11 6.28 -15.17 -5.03
C SER A 11 6.21 -16.13 -6.22
N ASN A 12 5.11 -16.10 -6.99
CA ASN A 12 4.93 -16.90 -8.20
C ASN A 12 5.41 -16.17 -9.46
N GLY A 13 5.77 -14.89 -9.35
CA GLY A 13 6.16 -14.03 -10.46
C GLY A 13 4.97 -13.38 -11.19
N GLU A 14 3.77 -13.42 -10.62
CA GLU A 14 2.61 -12.74 -11.17
C GLU A 14 2.67 -11.24 -10.84
N SER A 15 2.26 -10.40 -11.80
CA SER A 15 2.28 -8.94 -11.65
C SER A 15 0.99 -8.46 -11.00
N HIS A 16 1.14 -7.64 -9.97
CA HIS A 16 0.06 -7.01 -9.22
C HIS A 16 0.27 -5.50 -9.18
N ILE A 17 -0.78 -4.73 -8.88
CA ILE A 17 -0.67 -3.28 -8.68
C ILE A 17 -0.97 -2.96 -7.22
N ILE A 18 -0.02 -2.30 -6.57
CA ILE A 18 -0.18 -1.75 -5.23
C ILE A 18 -0.58 -0.28 -5.35
N ILE A 19 -1.65 0.10 -4.67
CA ILE A 19 -2.16 1.47 -4.60
C ILE A 19 -1.82 2.04 -3.22
N GLU A 20 -0.99 3.08 -3.19
CA GLU A 20 -0.68 3.86 -1.98
C GLU A 20 -1.58 5.08 -1.92
N PHE A 21 -2.42 5.15 -0.88
CA PHE A 21 -3.26 6.29 -0.56
C PHE A 21 -2.55 7.18 0.44
N LYS A 22 -2.25 8.42 0.04
CA LYS A 22 -1.70 9.46 0.92
C LYS A 22 -2.80 10.42 1.37
N PRO A 23 -3.00 10.56 2.68
CA PRO A 23 -3.86 11.61 3.21
C PRO A 23 -3.31 12.98 2.78
N GLU A 24 -4.20 13.93 2.44
CA GLU A 24 -3.76 15.30 2.15
C GLU A 24 -3.39 15.97 3.46
N ALA A 25 -2.14 16.44 3.53
CA ALA A 25 -1.65 17.27 4.63
C ALA A 25 -2.21 18.70 4.47
N ASN A 26 -3.53 18.88 4.59
CA ASN A 26 -4.11 20.21 4.64
C ASN A 26 -3.98 20.75 6.08
N GLY A 27 -3.14 21.77 6.21
CA GLY A 27 -2.68 22.29 7.49
C GLY A 27 -3.80 22.72 8.44
N SER A 28 -3.71 22.26 9.67
CA SER A 28 -3.76 23.06 10.91
C SER A 28 -3.82 22.11 12.11
N GLY A 29 -2.74 22.08 12.89
CA GLY A 29 -2.88 21.98 14.35
C GLY A 29 -2.88 20.62 15.04
N HIS A 30 -2.96 19.47 14.36
CA HIS A 30 -2.69 18.18 15.02
C HIS A 30 -1.86 17.28 14.09
N HIS A 31 -0.63 17.02 14.51
CA HIS A 31 0.38 16.19 13.85
C HIS A 31 -0.02 14.70 13.95
N SER A 32 -1.17 14.33 13.41
CA SER A 32 -1.41 12.95 13.06
C SER A 32 -0.73 12.74 11.72
N GLU A 33 0.53 12.30 11.76
CA GLU A 33 1.23 11.72 10.61
C GLU A 33 0.40 10.52 10.13
N ALA A 34 -0.64 10.81 9.36
CA ALA A 34 -1.55 9.79 8.88
C ALA A 34 -0.75 8.92 7.91
N THR A 35 -0.41 7.73 8.36
CA THR A 35 0.42 6.77 7.65
C THR A 35 -0.26 6.42 6.32
N PRO A 36 0.49 6.30 5.21
CA PRO A 36 -0.09 5.88 3.95
C PRO A 36 -0.76 4.51 4.08
N ARG A 37 -1.94 4.36 3.48
CA ARG A 37 -2.64 3.08 3.37
C ARG A 37 -2.30 2.43 2.04
N TYR A 38 -2.07 1.13 2.04
CA TYR A 38 -1.76 0.37 0.84
C TYR A 38 -2.87 -0.64 0.57
N GLU A 39 -3.26 -0.77 -0.70
CA GLU A 39 -4.25 -1.74 -1.15
C GLU A 39 -3.81 -2.35 -2.48
N LEU A 40 -4.31 -3.54 -2.79
CA LEU A 40 -4.24 -4.13 -4.13
C LEU A 40 -5.25 -3.46 -5.08
N ASP A 41 -5.11 -3.72 -6.39
CA ASP A 41 -6.10 -3.27 -7.39
C ASP A 41 -7.49 -3.88 -7.18
N ASP A 42 -7.57 -5.04 -6.54
CA ASP A 42 -8.82 -5.67 -6.11
C ASP A 42 -9.40 -5.10 -4.80
N GLY A 43 -8.71 -4.12 -4.19
CA GLY A 43 -9.13 -3.44 -2.97
C GLY A 43 -8.74 -4.14 -1.67
N ARG A 44 -8.01 -5.27 -1.71
CA ARG A 44 -7.52 -5.92 -0.48
C ARG A 44 -6.47 -5.06 0.22
N PRO A 45 -6.55 -4.86 1.55
CA PRO A 45 -5.57 -4.08 2.29
C PRO A 45 -4.22 -4.80 2.39
N LEU A 46 -3.15 -4.03 2.29
CA LEU A 46 -1.77 -4.48 2.38
C LEU A 46 -1.07 -3.84 3.58
N VAL A 47 -0.30 -4.65 4.30
CA VAL A 47 0.66 -4.23 5.31
C VAL A 47 2.01 -4.07 4.64
N ARG A 48 2.61 -2.89 4.73
CA ARG A 48 3.93 -2.60 4.20
C ARG A 48 5.02 -2.90 5.24
N ASP A 49 6.02 -3.69 4.84
CA ASP A 49 7.27 -3.92 5.57
C ASP A 49 8.45 -3.58 4.64
N GLY A 50 8.92 -2.33 4.70
CA GLY A 50 10.00 -1.85 3.83
C GLY A 50 9.62 -1.81 2.33
N ARG A 51 10.10 -2.80 1.57
CA ARG A 51 9.80 -3.02 0.13
C ARG A 51 8.81 -4.17 -0.10
N GLU A 52 8.36 -4.78 0.97
CA GLU A 52 7.46 -5.92 0.92
C GLU A 52 6.07 -5.50 1.35
N PHE A 53 5.06 -6.11 0.73
CA PHE A 53 3.67 -5.82 0.99
C PHE A 53 2.91 -7.12 1.12
N THR A 54 2.20 -7.29 2.23
CA THR A 54 1.52 -8.55 2.53
C THR A 54 0.06 -8.28 2.83
N THR A 55 -0.85 -9.12 2.34
CA THR A 55 -2.27 -9.03 2.74
C THR A 55 -2.41 -9.28 4.23
N SER A 56 -3.45 -8.71 4.86
CA SER A 56 -3.67 -8.88 6.31
C SER A 56 -3.77 -10.36 6.76
N GLY A 57 -4.15 -11.26 5.85
CA GLY A 57 -4.21 -12.71 6.09
C GLY A 57 -2.89 -13.46 5.84
N GLY A 58 -1.86 -12.80 5.31
CA GLY A 58 -0.58 -13.45 4.97
C GLY A 58 -0.60 -14.31 3.71
N GLU A 59 -1.72 -14.35 2.98
CA GLU A 59 -1.95 -15.22 1.83
C GLU A 59 -1.16 -14.80 0.60
N LEU A 60 -0.88 -13.50 0.48
CA LEU A 60 -0.20 -12.93 -0.67
C LEU A 60 0.87 -11.96 -0.18
N ARG A 61 2.08 -12.17 -0.67
CA ARG A 61 3.25 -11.33 -0.45
C ARG A 61 3.73 -10.79 -1.78
N LEU A 62 3.96 -9.50 -1.82
CA LEU A 62 4.32 -8.73 -2.99
C LEU A 62 5.62 -7.98 -2.72
N THR A 63 6.41 -7.80 -3.76
CA THR A 63 7.67 -7.05 -3.70
C THR A 63 7.76 -6.07 -4.87
N ILE A 64 8.34 -4.90 -4.61
CA ILE A 64 8.64 -3.84 -5.60
C ILE A 64 10.13 -3.59 -5.72
#